data_AF-A0AAD0CC08-F1
#
_entry.id   AF-A0AAD0CC08-F1
#
_cell.length_a   1.000
_cell.length_b   1.000
_cell.length_c   1.000
_cell.angle_alpha   90.00
_cell.angle_beta   90.00
_cell.angle_gamma   90.00
#
_symmetry.space_group_name_H-M   'P 1'
#
loop_
_entity.id
_entity.type
_entity.pdbx_description
1 polymer ?
#
loop_
_entity_poly.entity_id
_entity_poly.type
_entity_poly.pdbx_seq_one_letter_code
_entity_poly.pdbx_strand_id
1 'polypeptide(L)' 'MKDIKRIWFWFTLVVCPLLIILGVATFAQLLGEYLYSPQYSFSSLSSFQIVFMAGGICAFSIFLTTIKEAKIRFYTK' A
#
# COMPACT_ATOMS: atom_id res chain seq x y z
N MET A 1 19.07 -6.97 -19.32
CA MET A 1 17.90 -7.38 -18.48
C MET A 1 18.15 -7.32 -16.97
N LYS A 2 19.38 -7.57 -16.47
CA LYS A 2 19.68 -7.51 -15.02
C LYS A 2 19.44 -6.12 -14.41
N ASP A 3 19.85 -5.06 -15.09
CA ASP A 3 19.70 -3.68 -14.58
C ASP A 3 18.25 -3.20 -14.57
N ILE A 4 17.46 -3.59 -15.57
CA ILE A 4 16.01 -3.31 -15.62
C ILE A 4 15.31 -3.94 -14.41
N LYS A 5 15.60 -5.21 -14.10
CA LYS A 5 15.04 -5.89 -12.92
C LYS A 5 15.46 -5.23 -11.60
N ARG A 6 16.67 -4.69 -11.53
CA ARG A 6 17.17 -3.97 -10.36
C ARG A 6 16.47 -2.61 -10.21
N ILE A 7 16.33 -1.84 -11.28
CA ILE A 7 15.60 -0.56 -11.26
C ILE A 7 14.14 -0.79 -10.87
N TRP A 8 13.50 -1.83 -11.43
CA TRP A 8 12.13 -2.18 -11.10
C TRP A 8 11.96 -2.60 -9.65
N PHE A 9 12.92 -3.35 -9.09
CA PHE A 9 12.95 -3.68 -7.67
C PHE A 9 13.03 -2.45 -6.77
N TRP A 10 13.92 -1.49 -7.07
CA TRP A 10 14.04 -0.24 -6.33
C TRP A 10 12.79 0.64 -6.45
N PHE A 11 12.18 0.66 -7.64
CA PHE A 11 10.94 1.37 -7.88
C PHE A 11 9.80 0.79 -7.03
N THR A 12 9.61 -0.53 -7.04
CA THR A 12 8.61 -1.22 -6.20
C THR A 12 8.85 -0.99 -4.71
N LEU A 13 10.12 -0.99 -4.28
CA LEU A 13 10.49 -0.74 -2.89
C LEU A 13 10.07 0.66 -2.40
N VAL A 14 10.01 1.67 -3.28
CA VAL A 14 9.61 3.05 -2.93
C VAL A 14 8.12 3.29 -3.16
N VAL A 15 7.56 2.76 -4.25
CA VAL A 15 6.15 3.00 -4.63
C VAL A 15 5.19 2.22 -3.75
N CYS A 16 5.51 0.97 -3.38
CA CYS A 16 4.66 0.19 -2.48
C CYS A 16 4.43 0.85 -1.12
N PRO A 17 5.45 1.32 -0.36
CA PRO A 17 5.21 1.98 0.93
C PRO A 17 4.40 3.27 0.78
N LEU A 18 4.58 4.02 -0.30
CA LEU A 18 3.74 5.19 -0.63
C LEU A 18 2.26 4.81 -0.76
N LEU A 19 1.96 3.75 -1.52
CA LEU A 19 0.59 3.23 -1.69
C LEU A 19 0.01 2.68 -0.37
N ILE A 20 0.84 2.03 0.45
CA ILE A 20 0.43 1.53 1.77
C ILE A 20 0.06 2.68 2.70
N ILE A 21 0.90 3.73 2.77
CA ILE A 21 0.62 4.91 3.60
C ILE A 21 -0.69 5.59 3.14
N LEU A 22 -0.90 5.74 1.83
CA LEU A 22 -2.14 6.29 1.28
C LEU A 22 -3.36 5.43 1.64
N GLY A 23 -3.25 4.10 1.56
CA GLY A 23 -4.33 3.19 1.95
C GLY A 23 -4.63 3.23 3.45
N VAL A 24 -3.60 3.31 4.30
CA VAL A 24 -3.77 3.41 5.76
C VAL A 24 -4.34 4.78 6.15
N ALA A 25 -3.89 5.86 5.53
CA ALA A 25 -4.38 7.21 5.79
C ALA A 25 -5.87 7.34 5.41
N THR A 26 -6.26 6.83 4.25
CA THR A 26 -7.67 6.82 3.84
C THR A 26 -8.52 5.96 4.78
N PHE A 27 -8.01 4.81 5.24
CA PHE A 27 -8.68 3.99 6.25
C PHE A 27 -8.86 4.71 7.58
N ALA A 28 -7.81 5.37 8.09
CA ALA A 28 -7.89 6.12 9.34
C ALA A 28 -8.88 7.29 9.27
N GLN A 29 -8.92 8.00 8.13
CA GLN A 29 -9.89 9.07 7.89
C GLN A 29 -11.33 8.54 7.90
N LEU A 30 -11.58 7.44 7.18
CA LEU A 30 -12.90 6.81 7.12
C LEU A 30 -13.35 6.26 8.48
N LEU A 31 -12.41 5.68 9.24
CA LEU A 31 -12.69 5.23 10.61
C LEU A 31 -13.01 6.41 11.53
N GLY A 32 -12.31 7.54 11.38
CA GLY A 32 -12.62 8.78 12.10
C GLY A 32 -14.02 9.30 11.76
N GLU A 33 -14.36 9.39 10.48
CA GLU A 33 -15.70 9.83 10.06
C GLU A 33 -16.80 8.90 10.58
N TYR A 34 -16.56 7.58 10.54
CA TYR A 34 -17.48 6.57 11.07
C TYR A 34 -17.71 6.72 12.59
N LEU A 35 -16.64 6.96 13.37
CA LEU A 35 -16.73 7.05 14.83
C LEU A 35 -17.33 8.39 15.31
N TYR A 36 -17.07 9.49 14.61
CA TYR A 36 -17.46 10.83 15.07
C TYR A 36 -18.73 11.38 14.38
N SER A 37 -19.22 10.76 13.31
CA SER A 37 -20.40 11.27 12.58
C SER A 37 -21.61 10.34 12.76
N PRO A 38 -22.68 10.76 13.49
CA PRO A 38 -23.87 9.94 13.70
C PRO A 38 -24.71 9.68 12.43
N GLN A 39 -24.36 10.31 11.30
CA GLN A 39 -25.04 10.21 10.01
C GLN A 39 -24.15 9.58 8.92
N TYR A 40 -23.05 8.94 9.31
CA TYR A 40 -22.12 8.34 8.36
C TYR A 40 -22.80 7.26 7.52
N SER A 41 -22.79 7.42 6.20
CA SER A 41 -23.42 6.50 5.26
C SER A 41 -22.38 5.95 4.29
N PHE A 42 -22.16 4.64 4.31
CA PHE A 42 -21.18 3.97 3.44
C PHE A 42 -21.48 4.16 1.94
N SER A 43 -22.68 4.62 1.57
CA SER A 43 -23.05 4.98 0.21
C SER A 43 -22.33 6.21 -0.35
N SER A 44 -21.71 7.05 0.50
CA SER A 44 -20.91 8.20 0.06
C SER A 44 -19.43 7.87 -0.13
N LEU A 45 -19.02 6.61 0.03
CA LEU A 45 -17.65 6.18 -0.24
C LEU A 45 -17.28 6.46 -1.69
N SER A 46 -16.25 7.28 -1.88
CA SER A 46 -15.71 7.54 -3.20
C SER A 46 -15.03 6.28 -3.73
N SER A 47 -15.23 5.99 -5.02
CA SER A 47 -14.54 4.89 -5.71
C SER A 47 -13.02 4.95 -5.55
N PHE A 48 -12.46 6.16 -5.45
CA PHE A 48 -11.04 6.37 -5.18
C PHE A 48 -10.59 5.84 -3.82
N GLN A 49 -11.38 6.04 -2.75
CA GLN A 49 -11.04 5.56 -1.41
C GLN A 49 -11.00 4.03 -1.37
N ILE A 50 -11.95 3.37 -2.03
CA ILE A 50 -12.00 1.91 -2.17
C ILE A 50 -10.76 1.41 -2.93
N VAL A 51 -10.41 2.07 -4.04
CA VAL A 51 -9.21 1.76 -4.82
C VAL A 51 -7.93 1.95 -4.01
N PHE A 52 -7.81 2.99 -3.20
CA PHE A 52 -6.65 3.20 -2.34
C PHE A 52 -6.54 2.17 -1.21
N MET A 53 -7.65 1.74 -0.62
CA MET A 53 -7.65 0.64 0.37
C MET A 53 -7.23 -0.69 -0.27
N ALA A 54 -7.91 -1.09 -1.35
CA ALA A 54 -7.60 -2.34 -2.04
C ALA A 54 -6.17 -2.33 -2.61
N GLY A 55 -5.78 -1.19 -3.21
CA GLY A 55 -4.43 -0.95 -3.71
C GLY A 55 -3.37 -0.99 -2.62
N GLY A 56 -3.65 -0.42 -1.45
CA GLY A 56 -2.76 -0.48 -0.28
C GLY A 56 -2.56 -1.90 0.24
N ILE A 57 -3.62 -2.70 0.33
CA ILE A 57 -3.54 -4.11 0.75
C ILE A 57 -2.75 -4.95 -0.27
N CYS A 58 -3.02 -4.77 -1.56
CA CYS A 58 -2.28 -5.44 -2.62
C CYS A 58 -0.80 -5.00 -2.64
N ALA A 59 -0.53 -3.71 -2.44
CA ALA A 59 0.84 -3.19 -2.36
C ALA A 59 1.59 -3.77 -1.15
N PHE A 60 0.89 -4.04 -0.04
CA PHE A 60 1.48 -4.64 1.16
C PHE A 60 1.99 -6.07 0.93
N SER A 61 1.21 -6.92 0.26
CA SER A 61 1.63 -8.30 -0.04
C SER A 61 2.84 -8.33 -0.99
N ILE A 62 2.85 -7.45 -2.00
CA ILE A 62 3.99 -7.27 -2.91
C ILE A 62 5.20 -6.72 -2.17
N PHE A 63 5.03 -5.74 -1.29
CA PHE A 63 6.11 -5.17 -0.48
C PHE A 63 6.79 -6.22 0.40
N LEU A 64 6.03 -7.06 1.09
CA LEU A 64 6.58 -8.15 1.91
C LEU A 64 7.37 -9.15 1.07
N THR A 65 6.87 -9.49 -0.11
CA THR A 65 7.58 -10.36 -1.07
C THR A 65 8.90 -9.70 -1.51
N THR A 66 8.85 -8.40 -1.80
CA THR A 66 10.01 -7.60 -2.24
C THR A 66 11.06 -7.50 -1.13
N ILE A 67 10.67 -7.29 0.13
CA ILE A 67 11.58 -7.32 1.29
C ILE A 67 12.18 -8.70 1.48
N LYS A 68 11.41 -9.78 1.33
CA LYS A 68 11.91 -11.15 1.47
C LYS A 68 12.97 -11.44 0.41
N GLU A 69 12.75 -11.02 -0.84
CA GLU A 69 13.77 -11.08 -1.89
C GLU A 69 14.99 -10.22 -1.57
N ALA A 70 14.79 -9.01 -1.04
CA ALA A 70 15.87 -8.13 -0.61
C ALA A 70 16.77 -8.82 0.43
N LYS A 71 16.14 -9.40 1.46
CA LYS A 71 16.83 -10.10 2.53
C LYS A 71 17.66 -11.25 1.98
N ILE A 72 17.11 -12.07 1.09
CA ILE A 72 17.87 -13.17 0.48
C ILE A 72 19.07 -12.63 -0.31
N ARG A 73 18.90 -11.57 -1.10
CA ARG A 73 19.96 -10.99 -1.95
C ARG A 73 21.07 -10.27 -1.18
N PHE A 74 20.74 -9.60 -0.08
CA PHE A 74 21.69 -8.79 0.68
C PHE A 74 22.25 -9.47 1.93
N TYR A 75 21.54 -10.46 2.50
CA TYR A 75 21.93 -11.14 3.75
C TYR A 75 22.63 -12.49 3.51
N THR A 76 22.49 -13.09 2.32
CA THR A 76 23.17 -14.35 1.95
C THR A 76 24.48 -14.09 1.18
N LYS A 77 25.08 -12.92 1.37
CA LYS A 77 26.32 -12.49 0.73
C LYS A 77 27.31 -12.09 1.81
#